data_AF-A0A7C5IGP2-F1
#
_entry.id   AF-A0A7C5IGP2-F1
#
_cell.length_a   1.000
_cell.length_b   1.000
_cell.length_c   1.000
_cell.angle_alpha   90.00
_cell.angle_beta   90.00
_cell.angle_gamma   90.00
#
_symmetry.space_group_name_H-M   'P 1'
#
loop_
_entity.id
_entity.type
_entity.pdbx_description
1 polymer ?
#
loop_
_entity_poly.entity_id
_entity_poly.type
_entity_poly.pdbx_seq_one_letter_code
_entity_poly.pdbx_strand_id
1 'polypeptide(L)'
;MEKKEIVANGEREVEVFEAGDIEEGKGVIQVVEQQVSLDRLGQLAEEAEKRVEYYNKIKGAILKLASPGDWVIFESRDEKGNVISKAELSWKGATRILSLFNIQLSSPQITKEISPEGHITFTYSGIVKGYGKELPIEGRASSKNKFWSVARGEARPVETIDMADVQSGAYHNYIKNAVKILLGLAGMDVEDLKKMGVPLAYARTVEFTPKEKENETEKYWIVFGKKEKFVKGKCLNCGVEGWVNAERGQCYQCLKKVEKGETKEQGKGVRWDDIGKNK
;
A
#
# COMPACT_ATOMS: atom_id res chain seq x y z
N MET A 1 -34.47 11.23 50.60
CA MET A 1 -33.59 10.31 49.85
C MET A 1 -34.27 10.00 48.55
N GLU A 2 -33.70 10.42 47.43
CA GLU A 2 -33.69 9.66 46.18
C GLU A 2 -32.69 10.36 45.25
N LYS A 3 -31.51 9.76 45.15
CA LYS A 3 -30.55 10.06 44.09
C LYS A 3 -31.06 9.38 42.83
N LYS A 4 -31.14 10.12 41.72
CA LYS A 4 -31.05 9.52 40.39
C LYS A 4 -29.79 10.05 39.72
N GLU A 5 -28.73 9.27 39.87
CA GLU A 5 -27.64 9.23 38.91
C GLU A 5 -28.15 8.56 37.64
N ILE A 6 -27.97 9.21 36.49
CA ILE A 6 -27.83 8.53 35.20
C ILE A 6 -26.71 9.25 34.47
N VAL A 7 -25.55 8.60 34.41
CA VAL A 7 -24.46 8.91 33.49
C VAL A 7 -24.24 7.66 32.66
N ALA A 8 -24.24 7.79 31.32
CA ALA A 8 -23.15 7.34 30.44
C ALA A 8 -23.63 7.14 28.99
N ASN A 9 -23.16 8.06 28.13
CA ASN A 9 -22.53 7.81 26.83
C ASN A 9 -23.18 6.80 25.85
N GLY A 10 -24.00 7.34 24.94
CA GLY A 10 -24.06 6.88 23.56
C GLY A 10 -23.27 7.85 22.68
N GLU A 11 -22.33 7.34 21.90
CA GLU A 11 -21.50 8.11 20.98
C GLU A 11 -22.37 8.85 19.94
N ARG A 12 -22.06 10.13 19.72
CA ARG A 12 -22.82 11.05 18.88
C ARG A 12 -22.06 11.23 17.57
N GLU A 13 -22.64 10.78 16.46
CA GLU A 13 -22.20 11.24 15.14
C GLU A 13 -23.05 12.44 14.73
N VAL A 14 -22.36 13.52 14.34
CA VAL A 14 -22.95 14.75 13.84
C VAL A 14 -22.64 14.81 12.35
N GLU A 15 -23.64 14.60 11.50
CA GLU A 15 -23.50 14.90 10.07
C GLU A 15 -23.75 16.40 9.86
N VAL A 16 -22.70 17.11 9.43
CA VAL A 16 -22.78 18.51 9.01
C VAL A 16 -22.98 18.53 7.51
N PHE A 17 -24.15 18.96 7.05
CA PHE A 17 -24.40 19.23 5.63
C PHE A 17 -23.95 20.64 5.28
N GLU A 18 -23.29 20.80 4.13
CA GLU A 18 -22.80 22.08 3.62
C GLU A 18 -23.97 23.04 3.31
N ALA A 19 -23.80 24.28 3.74
CA ALA A 19 -24.78 25.35 3.58
C ALA A 19 -24.88 25.77 2.10
N GLY A 20 -26.00 25.42 1.47
CA GLY A 20 -26.51 26.15 0.31
C GLY A 20 -27.10 27.50 0.75
N ASP A 21 -26.90 28.51 -0.09
CA ASP A 21 -27.20 29.94 0.05
C ASP A 21 -28.31 30.32 1.06
N ILE A 22 -27.92 31.09 2.06
CA ILE A 22 -28.77 31.57 3.15
C ILE A 22 -29.45 32.88 2.72
N GLU A 23 -30.75 32.83 2.43
CA GLU A 23 -31.61 34.01 2.60
C GLU A 23 -31.93 34.17 4.10
N GLU A 24 -31.77 35.40 4.62
CA GLU A 24 -32.03 35.76 6.01
C GLU A 24 -33.52 35.57 6.37
N GLY A 25 -33.89 34.35 6.73
CA GLY A 25 -35.21 34.00 7.24
C GLY A 25 -35.07 32.87 8.25
N LYS A 26 -35.32 33.19 9.53
CA LYS A 26 -35.39 32.30 10.70
C LYS A 26 -35.54 30.79 10.35
N GLY A 27 -34.40 30.11 10.16
CA GLY A 27 -34.35 28.67 9.96
C GLY A 27 -34.55 27.95 11.30
N VAL A 28 -35.74 27.37 11.49
CA VAL A 28 -35.97 26.41 12.57
C VAL A 28 -35.21 25.14 12.19
N ILE A 29 -34.12 24.83 12.92
CA ILE A 29 -33.46 23.52 12.80
C ILE A 29 -34.41 22.49 13.40
N GLN A 30 -35.08 21.74 12.54
CA GLN A 30 -35.90 20.61 12.96
C GLN A 30 -34.96 19.42 13.21
N VAL A 31 -34.56 19.23 14.47
CA VAL A 31 -33.84 18.02 14.89
C VAL A 31 -34.86 16.88 14.88
N VAL A 32 -34.80 16.04 13.83
CA VAL A 32 -35.62 14.83 13.75
C VAL A 32 -34.93 13.75 14.57
N GLU A 33 -35.39 13.55 15.79
CA GLU A 33 -34.94 12.46 16.66
C GLU A 33 -35.49 11.13 16.12
N GLN A 34 -34.72 10.43 15.30
CA GLN A 34 -35.07 9.07 14.89
C GLN A 34 -34.67 8.08 15.99
N GLN A 35 -35.62 7.72 16.85
CA GLN A 35 -35.47 6.55 17.72
C GLN A 35 -35.45 5.28 16.85
N VAL A 36 -34.28 4.64 16.75
CA VAL A 36 -34.16 3.30 16.15
C VAL A 36 -34.64 2.29 17.19
N SER A 37 -35.76 1.60 16.94
CA SER A 37 -36.28 0.57 17.84
C SER A 37 -35.44 -0.71 17.80
N LEU A 38 -35.40 -1.46 18.91
CA LEU A 38 -34.72 -2.76 18.98
C LEU A 38 -35.27 -3.76 17.93
N ASP A 39 -36.56 -3.70 17.62
CA ASP A 39 -37.17 -4.53 16.57
C ASP A 39 -36.62 -4.20 15.18
N ARG A 40 -36.35 -2.92 14.90
CA ARG A 40 -35.69 -2.49 13.65
C ARG A 40 -34.24 -2.97 13.59
N LEU A 41 -33.53 -2.99 14.73
CA LEU A 41 -32.17 -3.54 14.80
C LEU A 41 -32.18 -5.05 14.59
N GLY A 42 -33.16 -5.78 15.13
CA GLY A 42 -33.35 -7.21 14.89
C GLY A 42 -33.59 -7.52 13.41
N GLN A 43 -34.51 -6.79 12.76
CA GLN A 43 -34.77 -6.93 11.32
C GLN A 43 -33.53 -6.62 10.48
N LEU A 44 -32.78 -5.58 10.83
CA LEU A 44 -31.54 -5.22 10.15
C LEU A 44 -30.49 -6.33 10.27
N ALA A 45 -30.38 -6.98 11.43
CA ALA A 45 -29.47 -8.09 11.64
C ALA A 45 -29.83 -9.30 10.77
N GLU A 46 -31.11 -9.69 10.72
CA GLU A 46 -31.56 -10.80 9.87
C GLU A 46 -31.33 -10.53 8.38
N GLU A 47 -31.57 -9.29 7.92
CA GLU A 47 -31.26 -8.90 6.55
C GLU A 47 -29.76 -8.96 6.27
N ALA A 48 -28.92 -8.53 7.21
CA ALA A 48 -27.47 -8.59 7.08
C ALA A 48 -26.98 -10.03 6.96
N GLU A 49 -27.50 -10.95 7.77
CA GLU A 49 -27.16 -12.38 7.68
C GLU A 49 -27.50 -12.98 6.31
N LYS A 50 -28.71 -12.69 5.78
CA LYS A 50 -29.11 -13.12 4.44
C LYS A 50 -28.17 -12.54 3.36
N ARG A 51 -27.79 -11.27 3.49
CA ARG A 51 -26.83 -10.63 2.56
C ARG A 51 -25.46 -11.29 2.61
N VAL A 52 -24.97 -11.68 3.79
CA VAL A 52 -23.71 -12.43 3.96
C VAL A 52 -23.79 -13.80 3.28
N GLU A 53 -24.92 -14.51 3.44
CA GLU A 53 -25.11 -15.81 2.78
C GLU A 53 -25.09 -15.68 1.26
N TYR A 54 -25.82 -14.71 0.69
CA TYR A 54 -25.81 -14.44 -0.74
C TYR A 54 -24.43 -14.03 -1.23
N TYR A 55 -23.75 -13.15 -0.50
CA TYR A 55 -22.39 -12.74 -0.82
C TYR A 55 -21.44 -13.94 -0.85
N ASN A 56 -21.49 -14.83 0.14
CA ASN A 56 -20.65 -16.03 0.18
C ASN A 56 -20.93 -16.99 -0.98
N LYS A 57 -22.20 -17.16 -1.38
CA LYS A 57 -22.57 -17.95 -2.57
C LYS A 57 -21.99 -17.35 -3.85
N ILE A 58 -22.16 -16.04 -4.05
CA ILE A 58 -21.63 -15.30 -5.20
C ILE A 58 -20.10 -15.37 -5.22
N LYS A 59 -19.46 -15.13 -4.08
CA LYS A 59 -18.01 -15.21 -3.90
C LYS A 59 -17.49 -16.60 -4.24
N GLY A 60 -18.12 -17.65 -3.72
CA GLY A 60 -17.77 -19.03 -4.06
C GLY A 60 -17.88 -19.33 -5.56
N ALA A 61 -18.91 -18.81 -6.24
CA ALA A 61 -19.05 -18.94 -7.69
C ALA A 61 -17.95 -18.18 -8.45
N ILE A 62 -17.64 -16.95 -8.05
CA ILE A 62 -16.55 -16.13 -8.64
C ILE A 62 -15.22 -16.85 -8.54
N LEU A 63 -14.90 -17.37 -7.35
CA LEU A 63 -13.60 -17.98 -7.07
C LEU A 63 -13.35 -19.25 -7.90
N LYS A 64 -14.40 -19.98 -8.27
CA LYS A 64 -14.32 -21.16 -9.15
C LYS A 64 -14.01 -20.83 -10.61
N LEU A 65 -14.10 -19.56 -11.01
CA LEU A 65 -13.71 -19.11 -12.34
C LEU A 65 -12.19 -18.95 -12.45
N ALA A 66 -11.51 -18.69 -11.33
CA ALA A 66 -10.06 -18.66 -11.30
C ALA A 66 -9.50 -20.08 -11.48
N SER A 67 -8.47 -20.19 -12.30
CA SER A 67 -7.72 -21.43 -12.49
C SER A 67 -6.66 -21.54 -11.39
N PRO A 68 -6.15 -22.73 -11.10
CA PRO A 68 -5.12 -22.89 -10.06
C PRO A 68 -3.91 -21.98 -10.23
N GLY A 69 -3.43 -21.80 -11.46
CA GLY A 69 -2.29 -20.93 -11.77
C GLY A 69 -2.58 -19.43 -11.73
N ASP A 70 -3.82 -19.03 -11.48
CA ASP A 70 -4.16 -17.61 -11.34
C ASP A 70 -3.92 -17.08 -9.92
N TRP A 71 -3.66 -17.95 -8.97
CA TRP A 71 -3.43 -17.61 -7.57
C TRP A 71 -1.94 -17.48 -7.28
N VAL A 72 -1.60 -16.44 -6.51
CA VAL A 72 -0.29 -16.26 -5.90
C VAL A 72 -0.46 -16.32 -4.39
N ILE A 73 0.22 -17.25 -3.74
CA ILE A 73 0.23 -17.40 -2.30
C ILE A 73 1.40 -16.57 -1.77
N PHE A 74 1.10 -15.69 -0.83
CA PHE A 74 2.06 -14.90 -0.09
C PHE A 74 2.14 -15.44 1.33
N GLU A 75 3.35 -15.88 1.70
CA GLU A 75 3.62 -16.38 3.04
C GLU A 75 4.44 -15.36 3.82
N SER A 76 3.97 -15.08 5.03
CA SER A 76 4.67 -14.30 6.03
C SER A 76 4.66 -15.04 7.36
N ARG A 77 5.41 -14.52 8.35
CA ARG A 77 5.37 -15.04 9.72
C ARG A 77 4.83 -13.98 10.67
N ASP A 78 4.00 -14.41 11.61
CA ASP A 78 3.59 -13.55 12.73
C ASP A 78 4.72 -13.38 13.76
N GLU A 79 4.49 -12.56 14.78
CA GLU A 79 5.46 -12.30 15.86
C GLU A 79 5.84 -13.56 16.65
N LYS A 80 5.00 -14.61 16.60
CA LYS A 80 5.21 -15.90 17.27
C LYS A 80 5.87 -16.94 16.34
N GLY A 81 6.17 -16.57 15.10
CA GLY A 81 6.79 -17.42 14.09
C GLY A 81 5.81 -18.30 13.30
N ASN A 82 4.50 -18.18 13.51
CA ASN A 82 3.48 -18.94 12.77
C ASN A 82 3.39 -18.45 11.33
N VAL A 83 3.24 -19.38 10.39
CA VAL A 83 3.07 -19.05 8.97
C VAL A 83 1.66 -18.52 8.74
N ILE A 84 1.57 -17.35 8.10
CA ILE A 84 0.34 -16.76 7.59
C ILE A 84 0.40 -16.84 6.06
N SER A 85 -0.55 -17.56 5.46
CA SER A 85 -0.62 -17.70 3.99
C SER A 85 -1.86 -16.97 3.46
N LYS A 86 -1.63 -15.90 2.69
CA LYS A 86 -2.68 -15.14 2.00
C LYS A 86 -2.57 -15.36 0.50
N ALA A 87 -3.68 -15.64 -0.16
CA ALA A 87 -3.74 -15.78 -1.59
C ALA A 87 -4.27 -14.52 -2.27
N GLU A 88 -3.68 -14.19 -3.40
CA GLU A 88 -4.01 -13.03 -4.20
C GLU A 88 -4.20 -13.44 -5.66
N LEU A 89 -5.19 -12.84 -6.31
CA LEU A 89 -5.40 -13.02 -7.74
C LEU A 89 -4.28 -12.35 -8.55
N SER A 90 -3.75 -13.11 -9.51
CA SER A 90 -2.97 -12.60 -10.63
C SER A 90 -3.84 -11.78 -11.58
N TRP A 91 -3.19 -11.08 -12.52
CA TRP A 91 -3.91 -10.28 -13.50
C TRP A 91 -4.76 -11.15 -14.43
N LYS A 92 -4.28 -12.36 -14.78
CA LYS A 92 -5.01 -13.30 -15.64
C LYS A 92 -6.31 -13.76 -14.98
N GLY A 93 -6.25 -14.12 -13.69
CA GLY A 93 -7.42 -14.47 -12.90
C GLY A 93 -8.42 -13.31 -12.79
N ALA A 94 -7.91 -12.11 -12.49
CA ALA A 94 -8.72 -10.91 -12.42
C ALA A 94 -9.42 -10.62 -13.75
N THR A 95 -8.71 -10.65 -14.88
CA THR A 95 -9.30 -10.43 -16.21
C THR A 95 -10.37 -11.47 -16.54
N ARG A 96 -10.17 -12.75 -16.20
CA ARG A 96 -11.19 -13.78 -16.44
C ARG A 96 -12.45 -13.52 -15.63
N ILE A 97 -12.32 -13.18 -14.35
CA ILE A 97 -13.46 -12.80 -13.51
C ILE A 97 -14.15 -11.56 -14.07
N LEU A 98 -13.39 -10.52 -14.43
CA LEU A 98 -13.91 -9.28 -14.99
C LEU A 98 -14.76 -9.52 -16.25
N SER A 99 -14.31 -10.40 -17.14
CA SER A 99 -15.00 -10.73 -18.39
C SER A 99 -16.39 -11.37 -18.20
N LEU A 100 -16.66 -11.95 -17.03
CA LEU A 100 -17.91 -12.65 -16.74
C LEU A 100 -18.88 -11.81 -15.87
N PHE A 101 -18.38 -10.78 -15.18
CA PHE A 101 -19.11 -10.08 -14.11
C PHE A 101 -19.66 -8.70 -14.51
N ASN A 102 -19.74 -8.38 -15.82
CA ASN A 102 -20.20 -7.07 -16.32
C ASN A 102 -19.56 -5.87 -15.59
N ILE A 103 -18.30 -6.03 -15.18
CA ILE A 103 -17.53 -5.00 -14.49
C ILE A 103 -16.98 -4.05 -15.55
N GLN A 104 -17.28 -2.77 -15.41
CA GLN A 104 -16.83 -1.74 -16.33
C GLN A 104 -15.65 -1.00 -15.72
N LEU A 105 -14.60 -0.82 -16.51
CA LEU A 105 -13.47 0.03 -16.18
C LEU A 105 -13.56 1.30 -17.02
N SER A 106 -13.34 2.45 -16.41
CA SER A 106 -13.16 3.68 -17.17
C SER A 106 -11.90 3.60 -18.01
N SER A 107 -11.80 4.47 -19.02
CA SER A 107 -10.48 4.78 -19.59
C SER A 107 -9.63 5.41 -18.48
N PRO A 108 -8.50 4.81 -18.08
CA PRO A 108 -7.70 5.33 -16.99
C PRO A 108 -6.88 6.55 -17.43
N GLN A 109 -6.69 7.48 -16.51
CA GLN A 109 -5.65 8.50 -16.59
C GLN A 109 -4.29 7.85 -16.29
N ILE A 110 -3.25 8.23 -17.03
CA ILE A 110 -1.91 7.65 -16.90
C ILE A 110 -0.94 8.75 -16.47
N THR A 111 -0.27 8.56 -15.34
CA THR A 111 0.80 9.46 -14.89
C THR A 111 2.15 8.74 -14.88
N LYS A 112 3.21 9.52 -15.10
CA LYS A 112 4.59 9.06 -15.09
C LYS A 112 5.40 9.96 -14.16
N GLU A 113 6.06 9.35 -13.18
CA GLU A 113 6.94 10.01 -12.23
C GLU A 113 8.37 9.48 -12.41
N ILE A 114 9.37 10.37 -12.37
CA ILE A 114 10.80 10.02 -12.43
C ILE A 114 11.43 10.40 -11.10
N SER A 115 12.04 9.43 -10.41
CA SER A 115 12.74 9.68 -9.17
C SER A 115 14.08 10.39 -9.42
N PRO A 116 14.70 11.02 -8.39
CA PRO A 116 16.05 11.58 -8.50
C PRO A 116 17.13 10.56 -8.90
N GLU A 117 16.86 9.27 -8.69
CA GLU A 117 17.74 8.14 -9.03
C GLU A 117 17.49 7.62 -10.47
N GLY A 118 16.60 8.27 -11.24
CA GLY A 118 16.24 7.89 -12.60
C GLY A 118 15.14 6.83 -12.70
N HIS A 119 14.69 6.25 -11.58
CA HIS A 119 13.63 5.24 -11.60
C HIS A 119 12.28 5.83 -12.02
N ILE A 120 11.65 5.19 -12.99
CA ILE A 120 10.30 5.55 -13.47
C ILE A 120 9.23 4.78 -12.70
N THR A 121 8.15 5.47 -12.39
CA THR A 121 6.90 4.91 -11.89
C THR A 121 5.75 5.28 -12.81
N PHE A 122 4.94 4.31 -13.18
CA PHE A 122 3.66 4.51 -13.87
C PHE A 122 2.50 4.29 -12.90
N THR A 123 1.51 5.17 -12.97
CA THR A 123 0.23 5.04 -12.24
C THR A 123 -0.92 5.16 -13.23
N TYR A 124 -1.83 4.20 -13.16
CA TYR A 124 -3.10 4.18 -13.88
C TYR A 124 -4.21 4.44 -12.88
N SER A 125 -4.93 5.55 -13.00
CA SER A 125 -6.00 5.95 -12.09
C SER A 125 -7.32 6.06 -12.86
N GLY A 126 -8.41 5.54 -12.29
CA GLY A 126 -9.70 5.56 -12.94
C GLY A 126 -10.81 5.06 -12.03
N ILE A 127 -11.90 4.62 -12.63
CA ILE A 127 -13.11 4.22 -11.93
C ILE A 127 -13.48 2.80 -12.34
N VAL A 128 -13.89 1.98 -11.37
CA VAL A 128 -14.55 0.69 -11.60
C VAL A 128 -16.04 0.81 -11.27
N LYS A 129 -16.90 0.29 -12.15
CA LYS A 129 -18.35 0.23 -11.95
C LYS A 129 -18.85 -1.21 -12.01
N GLY A 130 -19.72 -1.56 -11.09
CA GLY A 130 -20.41 -2.85 -11.08
C GLY A 130 -21.20 -3.06 -9.79
N TYR A 131 -22.26 -3.86 -9.85
CA TYR A 131 -23.08 -4.19 -8.67
C TYR A 131 -23.62 -2.96 -7.91
N GLY A 132 -23.98 -1.90 -8.64
CA GLY A 132 -24.48 -0.65 -8.05
C GLY A 132 -23.42 0.19 -7.32
N LYS A 133 -22.14 -0.16 -7.46
CA LYS A 133 -21.01 0.57 -6.87
C LYS A 133 -20.17 1.23 -7.96
N GLU A 134 -19.64 2.39 -7.62
CA GLU A 134 -18.66 3.13 -8.41
C GLU A 134 -17.52 3.52 -7.48
N LEU A 135 -16.31 3.04 -7.76
CA LEU A 135 -15.16 3.20 -6.86
C LEU A 135 -13.94 3.72 -7.63
N PRO A 136 -13.19 4.69 -7.06
CA PRO A 136 -11.90 5.07 -7.60
C PRO A 136 -10.89 3.94 -7.38
N ILE A 137 -10.06 3.69 -8.38
CA ILE A 137 -9.05 2.62 -8.35
C ILE A 137 -7.75 3.10 -8.98
N GLU A 138 -6.64 2.59 -8.43
CA GLU A 138 -5.31 2.88 -8.93
C GLU A 138 -4.49 1.60 -9.11
N GLY A 139 -3.68 1.57 -10.16
CA GLY A 139 -2.65 0.57 -10.41
C GLY A 139 -1.31 1.23 -10.60
N ARG A 140 -0.34 0.91 -9.74
CA ARG A 140 1.00 1.50 -9.77
C ARG A 140 2.06 0.43 -9.97
N ALA A 141 3.07 0.72 -10.78
CA ALA A 141 4.30 -0.07 -10.84
C ALA A 141 5.51 0.84 -10.99
N SER A 142 6.62 0.42 -10.37
CA SER A 142 7.87 1.18 -10.36
C SER A 142 9.01 0.29 -10.84
N SER A 143 9.87 0.85 -11.70
CA SER A 143 11.15 0.24 -12.09
C SER A 143 12.08 -0.04 -10.90
N LYS A 144 11.84 0.58 -9.74
CA LYS A 144 12.57 0.28 -8.50
C LYS A 144 12.18 -1.06 -7.86
N ASN A 145 11.02 -1.62 -8.23
CA ASN A 145 10.55 -2.90 -7.68
C ASN A 145 11.55 -4.03 -7.98
N LYS A 146 11.85 -4.87 -6.98
CA LYS A 146 12.85 -5.95 -7.07
C LYS A 146 12.67 -6.86 -8.28
N PHE A 147 11.46 -7.12 -8.75
CA PHE A 147 11.29 -7.99 -9.92
C PHE A 147 11.84 -7.35 -11.21
N TRP A 148 11.92 -6.02 -11.27
CA TRP A 148 12.47 -5.26 -12.40
C TRP A 148 13.92 -4.87 -12.12
N SER A 149 14.21 -4.40 -10.90
CA SER A 149 15.50 -3.87 -10.49
C SER A 149 16.51 -4.91 -10.03
N VAL A 150 16.11 -6.18 -9.85
CA VAL A 150 17.01 -7.27 -9.45
C VAL A 150 16.89 -8.42 -10.44
N ALA A 151 18.02 -8.96 -10.87
CA ALA A 151 18.03 -10.27 -11.48
C ALA A 151 19.27 -11.07 -11.14
N ARG A 152 19.08 -12.39 -11.04
CA ARG A 152 20.10 -13.31 -10.55
C ARG A 152 20.70 -12.87 -9.20
N GLY A 153 19.90 -12.18 -8.39
CA GLY A 153 20.32 -11.66 -7.07
C GLY A 153 21.03 -10.30 -7.10
N GLU A 154 21.31 -9.74 -8.27
CA GLU A 154 22.07 -8.49 -8.41
C GLU A 154 21.20 -7.33 -8.87
N ALA A 155 21.50 -6.14 -8.34
CA ALA A 155 20.83 -4.91 -8.76
C ALA A 155 21.21 -4.58 -10.21
N ARG A 156 20.20 -4.30 -11.02
CA ARG A 156 20.35 -3.90 -12.41
C ARG A 156 20.32 -2.37 -12.56
N PRO A 157 21.12 -1.79 -13.47
CA PRO A 157 20.99 -0.39 -13.83
C PRO A 157 19.60 -0.08 -14.40
N VAL A 158 19.09 1.13 -14.17
CA VAL A 158 17.74 1.54 -14.58
C VAL A 158 17.59 1.49 -16.11
N GLU A 159 18.67 1.79 -16.83
CA GLU A 159 18.75 1.82 -18.29
C GLU A 159 18.53 0.43 -18.91
N THR A 160 18.74 -0.64 -18.14
CA THR A 160 18.55 -2.02 -18.59
C THR A 160 17.13 -2.54 -18.36
N ILE A 161 16.28 -1.75 -17.71
CA ILE A 161 14.90 -2.12 -17.39
C ILE A 161 14.01 -1.76 -18.59
N ASP A 162 13.22 -2.73 -19.06
CA ASP A 162 12.20 -2.46 -20.07
C ASP A 162 11.04 -1.65 -19.45
N MET A 163 10.88 -0.40 -19.89
CA MET A 163 9.83 0.48 -19.39
C MET A 163 8.43 0.09 -19.87
N ALA A 164 8.31 -0.61 -21.00
CA ALA A 164 7.03 -1.13 -21.47
C ALA A 164 6.52 -2.22 -20.53
N ASP A 165 7.42 -3.04 -19.97
CA ASP A 165 7.07 -4.03 -18.95
C ASP A 165 6.65 -3.39 -17.63
N VAL A 166 7.31 -2.30 -17.20
CA VAL A 166 6.90 -1.54 -16.00
C VAL A 166 5.51 -0.95 -16.21
N GLN A 167 5.27 -0.32 -17.36
CA GLN A 167 3.99 0.29 -17.70
C GLN A 167 2.87 -0.75 -17.76
N SER A 168 3.11 -1.89 -18.43
CA SER A 168 2.18 -3.03 -18.47
C SER A 168 1.92 -3.59 -17.07
N GLY A 169 2.94 -3.65 -16.22
CA GLY A 169 2.81 -4.01 -14.81
C GLY A 169 1.85 -3.10 -14.02
N ALA A 170 1.91 -1.78 -14.27
CA ALA A 170 0.99 -0.82 -13.64
C ALA A 170 -0.46 -1.05 -14.11
N TYR A 171 -0.66 -1.26 -15.41
CA TYR A 171 -1.97 -1.59 -15.97
C TYR A 171 -2.54 -2.91 -15.45
N HIS A 172 -1.71 -3.95 -15.32
CA HIS A 172 -2.11 -5.21 -14.69
C HIS A 172 -2.52 -5.01 -13.23
N ASN A 173 -1.81 -4.15 -12.49
CA ASN A 173 -2.19 -3.80 -11.11
C ASN A 173 -3.53 -3.06 -11.06
N TYR A 174 -3.82 -2.18 -12.03
CA TYR A 174 -5.09 -1.47 -12.14
C TYR A 174 -6.27 -2.45 -12.29
N ILE A 175 -6.18 -3.40 -13.23
CA ILE A 175 -7.21 -4.44 -13.42
C ILE A 175 -7.36 -5.31 -12.18
N LYS A 176 -6.26 -5.78 -11.59
CA LYS A 176 -6.31 -6.61 -10.37
C LYS A 176 -7.02 -5.88 -9.24
N ASN A 177 -6.67 -4.62 -9.00
CA ASN A 177 -7.24 -3.84 -7.91
C ASN A 177 -8.72 -3.58 -8.14
N ALA A 178 -9.15 -3.33 -9.39
CA ALA A 178 -10.55 -3.19 -9.73
C ALA A 178 -11.40 -4.39 -9.26
N VAL A 179 -10.96 -5.60 -9.63
CA VAL A 179 -11.68 -6.84 -9.32
C VAL A 179 -11.60 -7.14 -7.83
N LYS A 180 -10.44 -6.98 -7.21
CA LYS A 180 -10.24 -7.26 -5.78
C LYS A 180 -11.08 -6.36 -4.88
N ILE A 181 -11.10 -5.06 -5.16
CA ILE A 181 -11.84 -4.07 -4.37
C ILE A 181 -13.34 -4.25 -4.59
N LEU A 182 -13.78 -4.33 -5.84
CA LEU A 182 -15.21 -4.40 -6.14
C LEU A 182 -15.88 -5.67 -5.59
N LEU A 183 -15.18 -6.81 -5.67
CA LEU A 183 -15.72 -8.13 -5.29
C LEU A 183 -15.29 -8.59 -3.87
N GLY A 184 -14.41 -7.84 -3.19
CA GLY A 184 -13.90 -8.23 -1.88
C GLY A 184 -13.02 -9.48 -1.90
N LEU A 185 -12.09 -9.53 -2.86
CA LEU A 185 -11.17 -10.66 -3.10
C LEU A 185 -9.72 -10.35 -2.75
N ALA A 186 -9.46 -9.27 -2.01
CA ALA A 186 -8.13 -8.93 -1.52
C ALA A 186 -7.73 -9.82 -0.33
N GLY A 187 -6.48 -10.27 -0.28
CA GLY A 187 -5.87 -10.93 0.88
C GLY A 187 -6.65 -12.13 1.41
N MET A 188 -7.08 -13.03 0.53
CA MET A 188 -7.89 -14.20 0.89
C MET A 188 -7.11 -15.20 1.73
N ASP A 189 -7.69 -15.74 2.80
CA ASP A 189 -7.09 -16.85 3.54
C ASP A 189 -7.07 -18.12 2.70
N VAL A 190 -5.90 -18.76 2.62
CA VAL A 190 -5.71 -20.00 1.85
C VAL A 190 -6.63 -21.11 2.35
N GLU A 191 -6.86 -21.21 3.66
CA GLU A 191 -7.77 -22.21 4.24
C GLU A 191 -9.22 -21.98 3.84
N ASP A 192 -9.66 -20.72 3.77
CA ASP A 192 -11.03 -20.42 3.34
C ASP A 192 -11.24 -20.69 1.86
N LEU A 193 -10.23 -20.43 1.02
CA LEU A 193 -10.24 -20.82 -0.39
C LEU A 193 -10.35 -22.35 -0.55
N LYS A 194 -9.62 -23.13 0.25
CA LYS A 194 -9.73 -24.60 0.27
C LYS A 194 -11.14 -25.05 0.66
N LYS A 195 -11.71 -24.48 1.73
CA LYS A 195 -13.10 -24.79 2.17
C LYS A 195 -14.13 -24.47 1.08
N MET A 196 -13.89 -23.43 0.27
CA MET A 196 -14.74 -23.05 -0.86
C MET A 196 -14.52 -23.91 -2.12
N GLY A 197 -13.62 -24.90 -2.07
CA GLY A 197 -13.31 -25.80 -3.18
C GLY A 197 -12.49 -25.14 -4.29
N VAL A 198 -11.75 -24.07 -3.98
CA VAL A 198 -10.87 -23.41 -4.93
C VAL A 198 -9.60 -24.23 -5.10
N PRO A 199 -9.25 -24.65 -6.33
CA PRO A 199 -8.08 -25.48 -6.54
C PRO A 199 -6.81 -24.62 -6.49
N LEU A 200 -5.92 -24.89 -5.54
CA LEU A 200 -4.67 -24.13 -5.34
C LEU A 200 -3.41 -24.94 -5.70
N ALA A 201 -3.56 -26.13 -6.29
CA ALA A 201 -2.46 -27.08 -6.53
C ALA A 201 -1.29 -26.52 -7.36
N TYR A 202 -1.55 -25.54 -8.23
CA TYR A 202 -0.53 -24.90 -9.09
C TYR A 202 -0.33 -23.41 -8.76
N ALA A 203 -0.78 -22.97 -7.59
CA ALA A 203 -0.57 -21.60 -7.14
C ALA A 203 0.93 -21.37 -6.87
N ARG A 204 1.46 -20.23 -7.30
CA ARG A 204 2.85 -19.87 -7.03
C ARG A 204 2.96 -19.34 -5.61
N THR A 205 3.90 -19.84 -4.82
CA THR A 205 4.22 -19.32 -3.48
C THR A 205 5.35 -18.28 -3.54
N VAL A 206 5.19 -17.20 -2.78
CA VAL A 206 6.18 -16.15 -2.54
C VAL A 206 6.34 -16.01 -1.04
N GLU A 207 7.51 -16.36 -0.54
CA GLU A 207 7.87 -16.20 0.87
C GLU A 207 8.50 -14.83 1.11
N PHE A 208 7.96 -14.09 2.08
CA PHE A 208 8.60 -12.88 2.57
C PHE A 208 9.46 -13.23 3.78
N THR A 209 10.78 -13.16 3.60
CA THR A 209 11.67 -13.09 4.76
C THR A 209 11.39 -11.74 5.46
N PRO A 210 11.06 -11.73 6.77
CA PRO A 210 10.96 -10.48 7.50
C PRO A 210 12.28 -9.74 7.30
N LYS A 211 12.22 -8.48 6.87
CA LYS A 211 13.42 -7.64 6.87
C LYS A 211 13.92 -7.64 8.31
N GLU A 212 15.15 -8.11 8.54
CA GLU A 212 15.85 -7.74 9.76
C GLU A 212 15.65 -6.23 9.92
N LYS A 213 15.22 -5.79 11.11
CA LYS A 213 15.16 -4.36 11.40
C LYS A 213 16.56 -3.86 11.14
N GLU A 214 16.79 -3.19 10.01
CA GLU A 214 18.03 -2.45 9.77
C GLU A 214 18.14 -1.55 10.99
N ASN A 215 19.10 -1.86 11.88
CA ASN A 215 19.39 -1.01 13.02
C ASN A 215 19.57 0.39 12.44
N GLU A 216 18.67 1.29 12.80
CA GLU A 216 18.50 2.62 12.20
C GLU A 216 19.65 3.58 12.58
N THR A 217 20.80 3.01 12.90
CA THR A 217 22.07 3.63 13.22
C THR A 217 22.93 3.81 11.96
N GLU A 218 22.73 3.00 10.92
CA GLU A 218 23.57 3.00 9.72
C GLU A 218 22.75 2.93 8.42
N LYS A 219 23.13 3.69 7.41
CA LYS A 219 22.61 3.64 6.03
C LYS A 219 23.75 3.53 5.04
N TYR A 220 23.49 2.98 3.85
CA TYR A 220 24.49 2.92 2.80
C TYR A 220 24.00 3.66 1.55
N TRP A 221 24.82 4.56 1.02
CA TRP A 221 24.53 5.31 -0.20
C TRP A 221 25.68 5.19 -1.20
N ILE A 222 25.37 5.29 -2.49
CA ILE A 222 26.38 5.25 -3.55
C ILE A 222 26.91 6.65 -3.81
N VAL A 223 28.22 6.84 -3.61
CA VAL A 223 28.93 8.09 -3.85
C VAL A 223 30.21 7.76 -4.61
N PHE A 224 30.54 8.51 -5.66
CA PHE A 224 31.70 8.25 -6.52
C PHE A 224 31.74 6.81 -7.06
N GLY A 225 30.57 6.25 -7.38
CA GLY A 225 30.42 4.87 -7.86
C GLY A 225 30.70 3.78 -6.82
N LYS A 226 30.86 4.13 -5.53
CA LYS A 226 31.13 3.17 -4.45
C LYS A 226 30.03 3.20 -3.40
N LYS A 227 29.71 2.04 -2.84
CA LYS A 227 28.78 1.91 -1.70
C LYS A 227 29.50 2.37 -0.44
N GLU A 228 29.06 3.48 0.14
CA GLU A 228 29.66 4.06 1.34
C GLU A 228 28.68 4.09 2.51
N LYS A 229 29.21 4.01 3.73
CA LYS A 229 28.46 3.96 4.98
C LYS A 229 28.14 5.37 5.49
N PHE A 230 26.92 5.57 5.95
CA PHE A 230 26.39 6.80 6.53
C PHE A 230 25.80 6.53 7.91
N VAL A 231 25.94 7.50 8.80
CA VAL A 231 25.53 7.44 10.21
C VAL A 231 24.90 8.77 10.61
N LYS A 232 24.13 8.80 11.71
CA LYS A 232 23.55 10.06 12.22
C LYS A 232 24.66 10.95 12.79
N GLY A 233 24.73 12.20 12.36
CA GLY A 233 25.71 13.18 12.81
C GLY A 233 25.53 14.56 12.15
N LYS A 234 26.45 15.48 12.43
CA LYS A 234 26.44 16.84 11.87
C LYS A 234 27.41 16.93 10.70
N CYS A 235 26.96 17.42 9.55
CA CYS A 235 27.79 17.54 8.35
C CYS A 235 28.92 18.54 8.57
N LEU A 236 30.17 18.13 8.33
CA LEU A 236 31.34 19.01 8.47
C LEU A 236 31.38 20.16 7.46
N ASN A 237 30.71 20.02 6.30
CA ASN A 237 30.74 21.02 5.23
C ASN A 237 29.59 22.03 5.32
N CYS A 238 28.38 21.60 5.70
CA CYS A 238 27.20 22.49 5.75
C CYS A 238 26.58 22.65 7.14
N GLY A 239 27.09 21.95 8.17
CA GLY A 239 26.57 22.03 9.53
C GLY A 239 25.19 21.40 9.75
N VAL A 240 24.54 20.86 8.71
CA VAL A 240 23.22 20.24 8.82
C VAL A 240 23.32 18.90 9.56
N GLU A 241 22.46 18.71 10.56
CA GLU A 241 22.30 17.43 11.25
C GLU A 241 21.51 16.44 10.38
N GLY A 242 21.96 15.19 10.32
CA GLY A 242 21.34 14.17 9.51
C GLY A 242 22.27 12.99 9.24
N TRP A 243 22.13 12.37 8.08
CA TRP A 243 22.99 11.27 7.67
C TRP A 243 24.29 11.81 7.06
N VAL A 244 25.41 11.53 7.72
CA VAL A 244 26.76 11.90 7.27
C VAL A 244 27.57 10.65 6.96
N ASN A 245 28.43 10.76 5.97
CA ASN A 245 29.33 9.68 5.61
C ASN A 245 30.25 9.34 6.79
N ALA A 246 30.38 8.06 7.12
CA ALA A 246 31.11 7.61 8.31
C ALA A 246 32.61 7.93 8.25
N GLU A 247 33.19 7.99 7.04
CA GLU A 247 34.61 8.28 6.83
C GLU A 247 34.90 9.78 6.64
N ARG A 248 34.02 10.47 5.90
CA ARG A 248 34.23 11.86 5.50
C ARG A 248 33.51 12.89 6.38
N GLY A 249 32.53 12.47 7.19
CA GLY A 249 31.71 13.38 7.99
C GLY A 249 30.85 14.34 7.17
N GLN A 250 30.69 14.11 5.87
CA GLN A 250 29.91 14.97 4.96
C GLN A 250 28.55 14.36 4.65
N CYS A 251 27.50 15.18 4.56
CA CYS A 251 26.20 14.72 4.10
C CYS A 251 26.25 14.41 2.60
N TYR A 252 25.30 13.60 2.14
CA TYR A 252 25.21 13.16 0.75
C TYR A 252 25.12 14.31 -0.25
N GLN A 253 24.39 15.37 0.08
CA GLN A 253 24.26 16.53 -0.79
C GLN A 253 25.61 17.22 -1.00
N CYS A 254 26.42 17.35 0.06
CA CYS A 254 27.77 17.91 -0.06
C CYS A 254 28.68 17.00 -0.90
N LEU A 255 28.62 15.68 -0.69
CA LEU A 255 29.41 14.73 -1.48
C LEU A 255 29.03 14.73 -2.95
N LYS A 256 27.75 14.90 -3.29
CA LYS A 256 27.29 15.07 -4.68
C LYS A 256 27.80 16.35 -5.32
N LYS A 257 27.92 17.45 -4.56
CA LYS A 257 28.55 18.69 -5.05
C LYS A 257 30.04 18.50 -5.32
N VAL A 258 30.74 17.74 -4.47
CA VAL A 258 32.14 17.36 -4.71
C VAL A 258 32.28 16.49 -5.96
N GLU A 259 31.41 15.49 -6.15
CA GLU A 259 31.37 14.63 -7.35
C GLU A 259 31.16 15.42 -8.65
N LYS A 260 30.38 16.50 -8.60
CA LYS A 260 30.16 17.42 -9.73
C LYS A 260 31.26 18.48 -9.89
N GLY A 261 32.26 18.52 -9.01
CA GLY A 261 33.30 19.54 -9.01
C GLY A 261 32.85 20.94 -8.58
N GLU A 262 31.64 21.06 -8.00
CA GLU A 262 31.06 22.34 -7.57
C GLU A 262 31.69 22.86 -6.26
N THR A 263 32.24 21.97 -5.44
CA THR A 263 32.88 22.31 -4.16
C THR A 263 34.08 21.40 -3.90
N LYS A 264 35.11 21.90 -3.20
CA LYS A 264 36.26 21.08 -2.78
C LYS A 264 35.90 20.19 -1.58
N GLU A 265 36.46 18.99 -1.54
CA GLU A 265 36.32 18.08 -0.40
C GLU A 265 37.01 18.68 0.83
N GLN A 266 36.25 18.90 1.92
CA GLN A 266 36.79 19.33 3.20
C GLN A 266 36.92 18.13 4.14
N GLY A 267 38.14 17.89 4.64
CA GLY A 267 38.45 16.98 5.76
C GLY A 267 38.87 15.56 5.38
N LYS A 268 40.16 15.24 5.61
CA LYS A 268 40.59 13.87 5.92
C LYS A 268 40.83 13.81 7.42
N GLY A 269 39.99 13.07 8.14
CA GLY A 269 40.24 12.70 9.53
C GLY A 269 39.41 13.49 10.54
N VAL A 270 38.34 12.86 11.01
CA VAL A 270 37.91 12.98 12.41
C VAL A 270 37.78 11.56 12.93
N ARG A 271 38.58 11.23 13.94
CA ARG A 271 38.58 9.94 14.62
C ARG A 271 37.32 9.91 15.50
N TRP A 272 36.54 8.84 15.40
CA TRP A 272 35.26 8.69 16.12
C TRP A 272 35.36 8.79 17.66
N ASP A 273 36.58 8.73 18.21
CA ASP A 273 36.87 8.78 19.63
C ASP A 273 36.53 10.14 20.29
N ASP A 274 36.34 11.21 19.51
CA ASP A 274 36.13 12.56 20.03
C ASP A 274 34.65 12.96 20.26
N ILE A 275 33.68 12.12 19.85
CA ILE A 275 32.24 12.45 19.98
C ILE A 275 31.58 11.75 21.19
N GLY A 276 32.28 10.84 21.86
CA GLY A 276 31.75 10.06 23.00
C GLY A 276 32.08 10.59 24.41
N LYS A 277 32.78 11.72 24.54
CA LYS A 277 33.21 12.26 25.84
C LYS A 277 32.79 13.72 26.02
N ASN A 278 31.48 13.95 26.14
CA ASN A 278 30.98 14.96 27.06
C ASN A 278 29.58 14.54 27.52
N LYS A 279 29.49 14.32 28.84
CA LYS A 279 28.23 14.25 29.58
C LYS A 279 27.50 15.58 29.51
#